data_AF-A0A1I1AGB9-F1
#
_entry.id   AF-A0A1I1AGB9-F1
#
_cell.length_a   1.000
_cell.length_b   1.000
_cell.length_c   1.000
_cell.angle_alpha   90.00
_cell.angle_beta   90.00
_cell.angle_gamma   90.00
#
_symmetry.space_group_name_H-M   'P 1'
#
loop_
_entity.id
_entity.type
_entity.pdbx_description
1 polymer ?
#
loop_
_entity_poly.entity_id
_entity_poly.type
_entity_poly.pdbx_seq_one_letter_code
_entity_poly.pdbx_strand_id
1 'polypeptide(L)'
;MNNLIKRLPLFAFVLAAFAAFAFTSPKNVGEFGQSGGIWYDVTNETPGPTSYECNNSPDQTCLYDQAFGMGQPLSGSTNKLFVLHDEDIPQAE
;
A
#
# COMPACT_ATOMS: atom_id res chain seq x y z
N MET A 1 -10.82 37.44 32.56
CA MET A 1 -10.13 36.71 31.48
C MET A 1 -10.68 35.27 31.44
N ASN A 2 -11.99 35.10 31.18
CA ASN A 2 -12.69 33.82 31.40
C ASN A 2 -13.53 33.39 30.17
N ASN A 3 -13.59 34.25 29.15
CA ASN A 3 -14.40 34.02 27.95
C ASN A 3 -13.74 33.04 26.96
N LEU A 4 -12.39 32.95 26.97
CA LEU A 4 -11.67 31.96 26.17
C LEU A 4 -11.92 30.53 26.67
N ILE A 5 -11.87 30.33 27.99
CA ILE A 5 -12.07 29.03 28.64
C ILE A 5 -13.49 28.49 28.40
N LYS A 6 -14.50 29.36 28.32
CA LYS A 6 -15.88 28.95 27.99
C LYS A 6 -16.09 28.53 26.53
N ARG A 7 -15.21 28.95 25.60
CA ARG A 7 -15.33 28.63 24.17
C ARG A 7 -14.45 27.45 23.72
N LEU A 8 -13.49 27.06 24.54
CA LEU A 8 -12.64 25.87 24.37
C LEU A 8 -13.38 24.57 24.01
N PRO A 9 -14.50 24.19 24.65
CA PRO A 9 -15.21 22.97 24.28
C PRO A 9 -15.79 23.02 22.86
N LEU A 10 -16.25 24.19 22.40
CA LEU A 10 -16.76 24.36 21.04
C LEU A 10 -15.63 24.15 20.00
N PHE A 11 -14.44 24.69 20.29
CA PHE A 11 -13.27 24.48 19.43
C PHE A 11 -12.80 23.02 19.43
N ALA A 12 -12.88 22.32 20.55
CA ALA A 12 -12.54 20.89 20.62
C ALA A 12 -13.45 20.03 19.73
N PHE A 13 -14.75 20.32 19.67
CA PHE A 13 -15.67 19.61 18.77
C PHE A 13 -15.37 19.86 17.28
N VAL A 14 -15.04 21.09 16.91
CA VAL A 14 -14.64 21.40 15.53
C VAL A 14 -13.34 20.67 15.18
N LEU A 15 -12.33 20.72 16.05
CA LEU A 15 -11.04 20.08 15.82
C LEU A 15 -11.14 18.54 15.73
N ALA A 16 -12.01 17.93 16.54
CA ALA A 16 -12.31 16.50 16.48
C ALA A 16 -13.01 16.10 15.16
N ALA A 17 -13.95 16.91 14.66
CA ALA A 17 -14.59 16.66 13.37
C ALA A 17 -13.60 16.73 12.20
N PHE A 18 -12.69 17.72 12.19
CA PHE A 18 -11.64 17.80 11.17
C PHE A 18 -10.64 16.64 11.23
N ALA A 19 -10.28 16.16 12.43
CA ALA A 19 -9.38 15.02 12.59
C ALA A 19 -9.96 13.73 12.00
N ALA A 20 -11.28 13.51 12.06
CA ALA A 20 -11.92 12.33 11.49
C ALA A 20 -11.81 12.25 9.95
N PHE A 21 -11.73 13.39 9.25
CA PHE A 21 -11.60 13.41 7.78
C PHE A 21 -10.14 13.34 7.29
N ALA A 22 -9.16 13.67 8.13
CA ALA A 22 -7.75 13.65 7.74
C ALA A 22 -7.16 12.23 7.58
N PHE A 23 -7.78 11.21 8.19
CA PHE A 23 -7.28 9.83 8.19
C PHE A 23 -8.10 8.86 7.34
N THR A 24 -9.16 9.31 6.65
CA THR A 24 -10.02 8.44 5.84
C THR A 24 -9.66 8.44 4.36
N SER A 25 -8.53 9.01 3.96
CA SER A 25 -8.06 8.97 2.58
C SER A 25 -7.76 7.51 2.20
N PRO A 26 -8.44 6.91 1.21
CA PRO A 26 -8.03 5.61 0.70
C PRO A 26 -6.61 5.75 0.16
N LYS A 27 -5.69 4.96 0.71
CA LYS A 27 -4.33 4.87 0.22
C LYS A 27 -4.44 4.17 -1.14
N ASN A 28 -4.34 4.93 -2.24
CA ASN A 28 -4.07 4.35 -3.56
C ASN A 28 -2.64 3.83 -3.51
N VAL A 29 -2.47 2.67 -2.88
CA VAL A 29 -1.22 1.96 -2.85
C VAL A 29 -1.06 1.29 -4.20
N GLY A 30 0.03 1.59 -4.90
CA GLY A 30 0.41 0.77 -6.04
C GLY A 30 0.80 -0.61 -5.54
N GLU A 31 0.63 -1.63 -6.37
CA GLU A 31 1.02 -2.99 -6.06
C GLU A 31 2.28 -3.34 -6.84
N PHE A 32 3.36 -3.67 -6.13
CA PHE A 32 4.66 -3.90 -6.74
C PHE A 32 5.24 -5.25 -6.37
N GLY A 33 5.69 -6.01 -7.37
CA GLY A 33 6.39 -7.28 -7.20
C GLY A 33 7.88 -7.16 -7.51
N GLN A 34 8.71 -7.99 -6.87
CA GLN A 34 10.15 -8.04 -7.16
C GLN A 34 10.56 -9.40 -7.71
N SER A 35 11.19 -9.43 -8.88
CA SER A 35 11.76 -10.63 -9.49
C SER A 35 13.17 -10.33 -10.01
N GLY A 36 14.16 -11.17 -9.66
CA GLY A 36 15.52 -11.01 -10.16
C GLY A 36 16.21 -9.68 -9.80
N GLY A 37 15.74 -8.98 -8.77
CA GLY A 37 16.22 -7.65 -8.38
C GLY A 37 15.52 -6.49 -9.09
N ILE A 38 14.63 -6.76 -10.03
CA ILE A 38 13.84 -5.77 -10.75
C ILE A 38 12.43 -5.68 -10.14
N TRP A 39 11.90 -4.47 -10.12
CA TRP A 39 10.56 -4.17 -9.61
C TRP A 39 9.57 -4.03 -10.77
N TYR A 40 8.38 -4.59 -10.60
CA TYR A 40 7.30 -4.60 -11.58
C TYR A 40 6.05 -3.98 -10.97
N ASP A 41 5.39 -3.09 -11.70
CA ASP A 41 4.10 -2.50 -11.30
C ASP A 41 2.95 -3.40 -11.77
N VAL A 42 2.23 -3.97 -10.81
CA VAL A 42 1.10 -4.87 -11.04
C VAL A 42 -0.22 -4.30 -10.51
N THR A 43 -0.28 -2.99 -10.28
CA THR A 43 -1.44 -2.30 -9.68
C THR A 43 -2.77 -2.57 -10.41
N ASN A 44 -2.73 -2.81 -11.71
CA ASN A 44 -3.91 -3.11 -12.53
C ASN A 44 -3.86 -4.50 -13.18
N GLU A 45 -2.91 -5.33 -12.76
CA GLU A 45 -2.70 -6.66 -13.33
C GLU A 45 -3.37 -7.72 -12.46
N THR A 46 -4.11 -8.63 -13.10
CA THR A 46 -4.74 -9.75 -12.40
C THR A 46 -3.74 -10.89 -12.30
N PRO A 47 -3.50 -11.48 -11.12
CA PRO A 47 -2.57 -12.60 -10.98
C PRO A 47 -3.06 -13.83 -11.77
N GLY A 48 -2.14 -14.49 -12.47
CA GLY A 48 -2.44 -15.64 -13.31
C GLY A 48 -1.24 -16.12 -14.14
N PRO A 49 -1.43 -17.20 -14.93
CA PRO A 49 -0.36 -17.85 -15.70
C PRO A 49 0.15 -17.00 -16.87
N THR A 50 -0.50 -15.88 -17.17
CA THR A 50 -0.14 -14.94 -18.25
C THR A 50 0.24 -13.57 -17.71
N SER A 51 0.52 -13.43 -16.43
CA SER A 51 0.89 -12.15 -15.81
C SER A 51 1.94 -12.39 -14.72
N TYR A 52 1.49 -12.58 -13.48
CA TYR A 52 2.33 -12.90 -12.34
C TYR A 52 1.59 -13.84 -11.38
N GLU A 53 2.34 -14.59 -10.60
CA GLU A 53 1.82 -15.45 -9.54
C GLU A 53 2.55 -15.22 -8.23
N CYS A 54 1.81 -15.36 -7.13
CA CYS A 54 2.34 -15.34 -5.78
C CYS A 54 2.47 -16.77 -5.26
N ASN A 55 3.62 -17.41 -5.50
CA ASN A 55 3.87 -18.81 -5.17
C ASN A 55 4.28 -18.99 -3.70
N ASN A 56 3.85 -20.07 -3.05
CA ASN A 56 4.16 -20.27 -1.63
C ASN A 56 5.67 -20.41 -1.39
N SER A 57 6.25 -19.49 -0.61
CA SER A 57 7.66 -19.48 -0.22
C SER A 57 7.77 -18.96 1.21
N PRO A 58 8.44 -19.67 2.13
CA PRO A 58 8.34 -19.40 3.57
C PRO A 58 8.93 -18.05 4.02
N ASP A 59 9.78 -17.42 3.21
CA ASP A 59 10.61 -16.28 3.66
C ASP A 59 10.37 -15.00 2.85
N GLN A 60 9.38 -14.98 1.95
CA GLN A 60 9.19 -13.88 1.02
C GLN A 60 7.75 -13.33 1.05
N THR A 61 7.67 -12.02 0.83
CA THR A 61 6.41 -11.30 0.59
C THR A 61 6.25 -11.13 -0.91
N CYS A 62 5.03 -11.34 -1.41
CA CYS A 62 4.78 -11.26 -2.85
C CYS A 62 4.70 -9.82 -3.34
N LEU A 63 3.89 -8.98 -2.70
CA LEU A 63 3.59 -7.63 -3.17
C LEU A 63 3.85 -6.58 -2.10
N TYR A 64 4.27 -5.40 -2.55
CA TYR A 64 4.61 -4.24 -1.74
C TYR A 64 3.79 -3.03 -2.19
N ASP A 65 3.58 -2.09 -1.26
CA ASP A 65 2.80 -0.86 -1.52
C ASP A 65 3.58 0.23 -2.31
N GLN A 66 4.86 -0.01 -2.57
CA GLN A 66 5.79 0.83 -3.34
C GLN A 66 7.03 0.02 -3.73
N ALA A 67 7.69 0.43 -4.82
CA ALA A 67 8.88 -0.22 -5.36
C ALA A 67 10.19 0.14 -4.59
N PHE A 68 11.32 -0.38 -5.09
CA PHE A 68 12.68 -0.03 -4.66
C PHE A 68 12.99 -0.28 -3.17
N GLY A 69 12.31 -1.24 -2.54
CA GLY A 69 12.54 -1.60 -1.14
C GLY A 69 12.13 -0.52 -0.13
N MET A 70 11.47 0.54 -0.59
CA MET A 70 10.89 1.57 0.27
C MET A 70 9.56 1.10 0.88
N GLY A 71 9.02 -0.02 0.37
CA GLY A 71 7.64 -0.47 0.58
C GLY A 71 7.35 -1.38 1.73
N GLN A 72 6.12 -1.26 2.21
CA GLN A 72 5.55 -2.17 3.18
C GLN A 72 4.92 -3.34 2.45
N PRO A 73 5.04 -4.56 3.01
CA PRO A 73 4.37 -5.73 2.46
C PRO A 73 2.85 -5.52 2.48
N LEU A 74 2.17 -5.77 1.36
CA LEU A 74 0.71 -5.73 1.30
C LEU A 74 0.14 -6.90 2.11
N SER A 75 -0.72 -6.56 3.09
CA SER A 75 -1.29 -7.50 4.05
C SER A 75 -2.14 -8.55 3.32
N GLY A 76 -1.74 -9.83 3.39
CA GLY A 76 -2.38 -10.94 2.67
C GLY A 76 -1.41 -11.79 1.82
N SER A 77 -0.15 -11.36 1.71
CA SER A 77 0.88 -11.99 0.87
C SER A 77 2.07 -12.57 1.62
N THR A 78 1.98 -12.70 2.95
CA THR A 78 3.03 -13.36 3.75
C THR A 78 3.20 -14.81 3.30
N ASN A 79 4.45 -15.23 3.18
CA ASN A 79 4.88 -16.55 2.70
C ASN A 79 4.60 -16.79 1.20
N LYS A 80 4.70 -15.77 0.36
CA LYS A 80 4.57 -15.90 -1.09
C LYS A 80 5.70 -15.16 -1.82
N LEU A 81 6.33 -15.81 -2.79
CA LEU A 81 7.29 -15.22 -3.71
C LEU A 81 6.57 -14.72 -4.97
N PHE A 82 6.95 -13.53 -5.43
CA PHE A 82 6.51 -13.01 -6.72
C PHE A 82 7.23 -13.74 -7.87
N VAL A 83 6.45 -14.34 -8.77
CA VAL A 83 6.94 -15.00 -9.98
C VAL A 83 6.30 -14.30 -11.17
N LEU A 84 7.14 -13.73 -12.03
CA LEU A 84 6.71 -13.10 -13.27
C LEU A 84 6.54 -14.17 -14.36
N HIS A 85 5.40 -14.17 -15.03
CA HIS A 85 5.12 -15.04 -16.18
C HIS A 85 5.06 -14.26 -17.50
N ASP A 86 4.81 -12.95 -17.44
CA ASP A 86 4.76 -12.06 -18.59
C ASP A 86 5.82 -10.96 -18.51
N GLU A 87 6.65 -10.84 -19.56
CA GLU A 87 7.69 -9.82 -19.67
C GLU A 87 7.12 -8.44 -20.07
N ASP A 88 5.85 -8.37 -20.50
CA ASP A 88 5.18 -7.14 -20.90
C ASP A 88 4.68 -6.31 -19.68
N ILE A 89 4.75 -6.84 -18.45
CA ILE A 89 4.44 -6.06 -17.25
C ILE A 89 5.45 -4.93 -17.10
N PRO A 90 4.99 -3.66 -16.98
CA PRO A 90 5.89 -2.52 -16.90
C PRO A 90 6.79 -2.61 -15.67
N GLN A 91 8.08 -2.33 -15.90
CA GLN A 91 9.03 -2.18 -14.80
C GLN A 91 8.72 -0.89 -14.06
N ALA A 92 8.80 -0.93 -12.74
CA ALA A 92 8.74 0.28 -11.94
C ALA A 92 10.03 1.07 -12.19
N GLU A 93 9.89 2.25 -12.80
CA GLU A 93 10.97 3.21 -13.08
C GLU A 93 11.17 4.23 -11.95
#